data_AF-A0A2K3NLD9-F1
#
_entry.id   AF-A0A2K3NLD9-F1
#
_cell.length_a   1.000
_cell.length_b   1.000
_cell.length_c   1.000
_cell.angle_alpha   90.00
_cell.angle_beta   90.00
_cell.angle_gamma   90.00
#
_symmetry.space_group_name_H-M   'P 1'
#
loop_
_entity.id
_entity.type
_entity.pdbx_description
1 polymer ?
#
loop_
_entity_poly.entity_id
_entity_poly.type
_entity_poly.pdbx_seq_one_letter_code
_entity_poly.pdbx_strand_id
1 'polypeptide(L)'
;MPVVVIRDISNVLHSHLLEINDGDDKSKCLFNFAHRQGRGIRILSGNGAVKHVTLYHPTGRTITLTRKFDILSIFGKILPSSTPESAGDLTIYLSSSTGKVIRAW
;
A
#
# COMPACT_ATOMS: atom_id res chain seq x y z
N MET A 1 -30.14 -19.20 -17.44
CA MET A 1 -28.95 -18.32 -17.41
C MET A 1 -29.30 -17.11 -16.54
N PRO A 2 -28.73 -16.93 -15.34
CA PRO A 2 -29.10 -15.78 -14.53
C PRO A 2 -28.42 -14.53 -15.08
N VAL A 3 -29.22 -13.51 -15.34
CA VAL A 3 -28.75 -12.15 -15.63
C VAL A 3 -28.54 -11.46 -14.28
N VAL A 4 -27.29 -11.12 -13.97
CA VAL A 4 -26.95 -10.31 -12.79
C VAL A 4 -26.98 -8.84 -13.20
N VAL A 5 -27.96 -8.10 -12.68
CA VAL A 5 -28.02 -6.63 -12.83
C VAL A 5 -27.30 -6.01 -11.64
N ILE A 6 -26.12 -5.43 -11.86
CA ILE A 6 -25.41 -4.66 -10.83
C ILE A 6 -25.97 -3.23 -10.87
N ARG A 7 -26.84 -2.89 -9.92
CA ARG A 7 -27.26 -1.51 -9.67
C ARG A 7 -26.10 -0.76 -9.03
N ASP A 8 -25.59 0.25 -9.72
CA ASP A 8 -24.54 1.12 -9.21
C ASP A 8 -25.14 2.09 -8.18
N ILE A 9 -24.73 1.95 -6.92
CA ILE A 9 -25.15 2.83 -5.81
C ILE A 9 -23.97 3.76 -5.58
N SER A 10 -24.20 5.08 -5.67
CA SER A 10 -23.20 6.14 -5.78
C SER A 10 -22.26 6.36 -4.57
N ASN A 11 -22.06 5.35 -3.72
CA ASN A 11 -21.11 5.33 -2.59
C ASN A 11 -20.54 3.93 -2.33
N VAL A 12 -20.62 3.00 -3.28
CA VAL A 12 -20.09 1.64 -3.12
C VAL A 12 -18.57 1.67 -3.23
N LEU A 13 -17.90 1.08 -2.22
CA LEU A 13 -16.47 0.81 -2.29
C LEU A 13 -16.21 -0.14 -3.46
N HIS A 14 -15.63 0.38 -4.55
CA HIS A 14 -15.19 -0.48 -5.64
C HIS A 14 -13.89 -1.18 -5.23
N SER A 15 -13.89 -2.51 -5.29
CA SER A 15 -12.66 -3.27 -5.14
C SER A 15 -11.79 -3.08 -6.38
N HIS A 16 -10.53 -2.75 -6.17
CA HIS A 16 -9.53 -2.62 -7.23
C HIS A 16 -8.37 -3.57 -6.93
N LEU A 17 -7.94 -4.32 -7.94
CA LEU A 17 -6.67 -5.05 -7.91
C LEU A 17 -5.61 -4.19 -8.59
N LEU A 18 -4.54 -3.90 -7.87
CA LEU A 18 -3.38 -3.19 -8.42
C LEU A 18 -2.17 -4.12 -8.38
N GLU A 19 -1.75 -4.59 -9.55
CA GLU A 19 -0.49 -5.29 -9.69
C GLU A 19 0.64 -4.27 -9.92
N ILE A 20 1.73 -4.40 -9.16
CA ILE A 20 2.87 -3.49 -9.25
C ILE A 20 4.10 -4.33 -9.60
N ASN A 21 4.81 -3.97 -10.66
CA ASN A 21 5.94 -4.75 -11.19
C ASN A 21 7.14 -4.77 -10.23
N ASP A 22 8.03 -5.74 -10.38
CA ASP A 22 9.30 -5.75 -9.65
C ASP A 22 10.15 -4.55 -10.07
N GLY A 23 10.88 -3.96 -9.10
CA GLY A 23 11.69 -2.76 -9.31
C GLY A 23 10.91 -1.43 -9.23
N ASP A 24 9.58 -1.44 -9.34
CA ASP A 24 8.77 -0.23 -9.14
C ASP A 24 8.69 0.16 -7.65
N ASP A 25 8.73 1.46 -7.38
CA ASP A 25 8.45 2.00 -6.05
C ASP A 25 6.96 1.81 -5.72
N LYS A 26 6.69 0.84 -4.84
CA LYS A 26 5.33 0.46 -4.44
C LYS A 26 4.57 1.64 -3.82
N SER A 27 5.25 2.51 -3.06
CA SER A 27 4.62 3.68 -2.47
C SER A 27 4.14 4.60 -3.59
N LYS A 28 5.03 4.99 -4.50
CA LYS A 28 4.72 5.86 -5.63
C LYS A 28 3.58 5.33 -6.49
N CYS A 29 3.54 4.03 -6.76
CA CYS A 29 2.45 3.39 -7.50
C CYS A 29 1.10 3.54 -6.79
N LEU A 30 1.06 3.34 -5.47
CA LEU A 30 -0.16 3.50 -4.66
C LEU A 30 -0.66 4.95 -4.64
N PHE A 31 0.24 5.92 -4.44
CA PHE A 31 -0.11 7.35 -4.45
C PHE A 31 -0.58 7.80 -5.84
N ASN A 32 0.11 7.39 -6.90
CA ASN A 32 -0.31 7.68 -8.27
C ASN A 32 -1.69 7.07 -8.58
N PHE A 33 -1.96 5.85 -8.10
CA PHE A 33 -3.28 5.24 -8.26
C PHE A 33 -4.37 6.04 -7.54
N ALA A 34 -4.14 6.45 -6.29
CA ALA A 34 -5.09 7.29 -5.54
C ALA A 34 -5.36 8.64 -6.24
N HIS A 35 -4.31 9.30 -6.72
CA HIS A 35 -4.42 10.54 -7.49
C HIS A 35 -5.25 10.35 -8.77
N ARG A 36 -5.00 9.28 -9.54
CA ARG A 36 -5.75 8.98 -10.77
C ARG A 36 -7.22 8.68 -10.52
N GLN A 37 -7.56 8.11 -9.36
CA GLN A 37 -8.95 7.86 -8.98
C GLN A 37 -9.70 9.14 -8.57
N GLY A 38 -8.99 10.25 -8.30
CA GLY A 38 -9.60 11.52 -7.88
C GLY A 38 -10.32 11.45 -6.52
N ARG A 39 -10.14 10.37 -5.76
CA ARG A 39 -10.81 10.10 -4.47
C ARG A 39 -9.89 9.30 -3.55
N GLY A 40 -10.14 9.39 -2.24
CA GLY A 40 -9.39 8.62 -1.26
C GLY A 40 -9.59 7.12 -1.48
N ILE A 41 -8.51 6.35 -1.35
CA ILE A 41 -8.55 4.89 -1.46
C ILE A 41 -8.25 4.25 -0.12
N ARG A 42 -8.86 3.08 0.12
CA ARG A 42 -8.58 2.22 1.26
C ARG A 42 -7.91 0.95 0.77
N ILE A 43 -6.72 0.65 1.27
CA ILE A 43 -6.03 -0.62 1.03
C ILE A 43 -6.52 -1.59 2.08
N LEU A 44 -7.18 -2.66 1.65
CA LEU A 44 -7.73 -3.70 2.53
C LEU A 44 -6.67 -4.74 2.90
N SER A 45 -5.86 -5.13 1.92
CA SER A 45 -4.69 -5.98 2.08
C SER A 45 -3.79 -5.84 0.85
N GLY A 46 -2.55 -6.29 0.96
CA GLY A 46 -1.63 -6.45 -0.15
C GLY A 46 -0.42 -7.24 0.30
N ASN A 47 0.19 -7.96 -0.62
CA ASN A 47 1.36 -8.80 -0.40
C ASN A 47 2.36 -8.63 -1.54
N GLY A 48 3.54 -9.22 -1.38
CA GLY A 48 4.58 -9.19 -2.41
C GLY A 48 5.97 -9.16 -1.79
N ALA A 49 6.98 -8.92 -2.61
CA ALA A 49 8.35 -8.76 -2.14
C ALA A 49 8.84 -7.33 -2.40
N VAL A 50 9.64 -6.81 -1.48
CA VAL A 50 10.30 -5.51 -1.60
C VAL A 50 11.78 -5.65 -1.32
N LYS A 51 12.57 -4.84 -2.01
CA LYS A 51 14.00 -4.62 -1.79
C LYS A 51 14.17 -3.11 -1.55
N HIS A 52 15.08 -2.72 -0.68
CA HIS A 52 15.31 -1.30 -0.34
C HIS A 52 14.10 -0.62 0.34
N VAL A 53 13.80 -1.04 1.56
CA VAL A 53 12.69 -0.48 2.34
C VAL A 53 13.16 0.75 3.10
N THR A 54 12.49 1.87 2.89
CA THR A 54 12.72 3.11 3.64
C THR A 54 11.62 3.27 4.68
N LEU A 55 11.99 3.26 5.96
CA LEU A 55 11.06 3.35 7.09
C LEU A 55 11.15 4.72 7.76
N TYR A 56 10.02 5.34 8.05
CA TYR A 56 9.95 6.57 8.83
C TYR A 56 9.78 6.24 10.32
N HIS A 57 10.71 6.71 11.14
CA HIS A 57 10.69 6.52 12.59
C HIS A 57 9.88 7.66 13.25
N PRO A 58 9.15 7.39 14.36
CA PRO A 58 8.38 8.42 15.07
C PRO A 58 9.19 9.65 15.51
N THR A 59 10.49 9.49 15.65
CA THR A 59 11.41 10.57 16.02
C THR A 59 11.87 11.42 14.83
N GLY A 60 11.21 11.31 13.67
CA GLY A 60 11.55 12.03 12.44
C GLY A 60 12.79 11.52 11.71
N ARG A 61 13.26 10.31 12.03
CA ARG A 61 14.46 9.71 11.40
C ARG A 61 14.05 8.67 10.37
N THR A 62 14.71 8.65 9.23
CA THR A 62 14.49 7.64 8.19
C THR A 62 15.53 6.53 8.28
N ILE A 63 15.11 5.29 8.14
CA ILE A 63 15.99 4.11 8.16
C ILE A 63 15.80 3.34 6.86
N THR A 64 16.86 3.22 6.06
CA THR A 64 16.84 2.42 4.83
C THR A 64 17.39 1.03 5.07
N LEU A 65 16.63 0.01 4.69
CA LEU A 65 16.94 -1.40 4.80
C LEU A 65 17.17 -1.99 3.41
N THR A 66 18.42 -2.23 3.06
CA THR A 66 18.88 -2.68 1.72
C THR A 66 18.67 -4.19 1.46
N ARG A 67 17.95 -4.89 2.34
CA ARG A 67 17.71 -6.34 2.22
C ARG A 67 16.33 -6.61 1.60
N LYS A 68 16.11 -7.87 1.18
CA LYS A 68 14.79 -8.33 0.73
C LYS A 68 13.89 -8.60 1.93
N PHE A 69 12.64 -8.15 1.84
CA PHE A 69 11.56 -8.49 2.75
C PHE A 69 10.34 -8.94 1.97
N ASP A 70 9.56 -9.82 2.58
CA ASP A 70 8.24 -10.17 2.07
C ASP A 70 7.20 -9.31 2.81
N ILE A 71 6.32 -8.67 2.05
CA ILE A 71 5.14 -7.99 2.55
C ILE A 71 4.13 -9.06 2.91
N LEU A 72 3.90 -9.22 4.20
CA LEU A 72 2.87 -10.10 4.73
C LEU A 72 1.48 -9.46 4.58
N SER A 73 1.41 -8.16 4.86
CA SER A 73 0.19 -7.39 4.73
C SER A 73 0.51 -5.89 4.66
N ILE A 74 -0.22 -5.17 3.82
CA ILE A 74 -0.30 -3.71 3.83
C ILE A 74 -1.76 -3.30 3.88
N PHE A 75 -2.09 -2.34 4.73
CA PHE A 75 -3.42 -1.74 4.80
C PHE A 75 -3.34 -0.29 5.24
N GLY A 76 -4.38 0.48 4.95
CA GLY A 76 -4.41 1.88 5.32
C GLY A 76 -5.21 2.71 4.34
N LYS A 77 -5.09 4.03 4.42
CA LYS A 77 -5.78 4.96 3.54
C LYS A 77 -4.78 5.90 2.87
N ILE A 78 -5.08 6.27 1.63
CA ILE A 78 -4.35 7.29 0.87
C ILE A 78 -5.38 8.29 0.40
N LEU A 79 -5.16 9.56 0.70
CA LEU A 79 -6.05 10.65 0.29
C LEU A 79 -5.54 11.27 -1.02
N PRO A 80 -6.41 11.90 -1.84
CA PRO A 80 -5.98 12.51 -3.10
C PRO A 80 -4.93 13.60 -2.95
N SER A 81 -4.79 14.20 -1.76
CA SER A 81 -3.80 15.23 -1.46
C SER A 81 -2.55 14.71 -0.74
N SER A 82 -2.52 13.42 -0.39
CA SER A 82 -1.40 12.84 0.34
C SER A 82 -0.20 12.61 -0.57
N THR A 83 0.99 12.95 -0.09
CA THR A 83 2.26 12.66 -0.76
C THR A 83 2.87 11.38 -0.19
N PRO A 84 3.80 10.71 -0.91
CA PRO A 84 4.53 9.57 -0.39
C PRO A 84 5.22 9.80 0.96
N GLU A 85 5.66 11.03 1.23
CA GLU A 85 6.26 11.44 2.49
C GLU A 85 5.25 11.55 3.64
N SER A 86 3.95 11.61 3.32
CA SER A 86 2.82 11.67 4.26
C SER A 86 2.11 10.32 4.41
N ALA A 87 2.81 9.22 4.13
CA ALA A 87 2.28 7.85 4.17
C ALA A 87 1.84 7.35 5.57
N GLY A 88 1.86 8.16 6.61
CA GLY A 88 1.63 7.73 8.01
C GLY A 88 0.27 7.09 8.32
N ASP A 89 -0.67 7.12 7.37
CA ASP A 89 -1.95 6.41 7.44
C ASP A 89 -1.93 5.00 6.78
N LEU A 90 -0.75 4.55 6.34
CA LEU A 90 -0.46 3.19 5.90
C LEU A 90 0.22 2.41 7.02
N THR A 91 -0.09 1.12 7.13
CA THR A 91 0.62 0.18 7.99
C THR A 91 1.04 -0.99 7.15
N ILE A 92 2.30 -1.39 7.30
CA ILE A 92 2.90 -2.51 6.58
C ILE A 92 3.55 -3.49 7.56
N TYR A 93 3.35 -4.78 7.29
CA TYR A 93 4.00 -5.89 7.99
C TYR A 93 4.97 -6.57 7.04
N LEU A 94 6.23 -6.61 7.44
CA LEU A 94 7.34 -7.14 6.67
C LEU A 94 7.94 -8.33 7.40
N SER A 95 8.25 -9.42 6.70
CA SER A 95 9.07 -10.52 7.21
C SER A 95 10.45 -10.54 6.57
N SER A 96 11.48 -10.77 7.37
CA SER A 96 12.82 -11.11 6.89
C SER A 96 12.95 -12.60 6.61
N SER A 97 14.00 -12.99 5.87
CA SER A 97 14.38 -14.40 5.65
C SER A 97 14.65 -15.20 6.93
N THR A 98 14.88 -14.52 8.05
CA THR A 98 15.08 -15.13 9.37
C THR A 98 13.77 -15.35 10.13
N GLY A 99 12.61 -15.08 9.51
CA GLY A 99 11.29 -15.20 10.15
C GLY A 99 10.92 -14.05 11.09
N LYS A 100 11.72 -12.98 11.16
CA LYS A 100 11.41 -11.82 12.02
C LYS A 100 10.38 -10.93 11.32
N VAL A 101 9.31 -10.59 12.04
CA VAL A 101 8.27 -9.68 11.57
C VAL A 101 8.52 -8.26 12.10
N ILE A 102 8.36 -7.27 11.22
CA ILE A 102 8.51 -5.84 11.52
C ILE A 102 7.22 -5.14 11.11
N ARG A 103 6.68 -4.31 12.00
CA ARG A 103 5.60 -3.38 11.68
C ARG A 103 6.19 -2.02 11.35
N ALA A 104 5.73 -1.41 10.27
CA ALA A 104 6.12 -0.09 9.81
C ALA A 104 4.90 0.76 9.41
N TRP A 105 5.09 2.07 9.35
CA TRP A 105 4.11 3.09 9.01
C TRP A 105 4.78 4.22 8.21
#